data_AF-A0A940R6N5-F1
#
_entry.id   AF-A0A940R6N5-F1
#
_cell.length_a   1.000
_cell.length_b   1.000
_cell.length_c   1.000
_cell.angle_alpha   90.00
_cell.angle_beta   90.00
_cell.angle_gamma   90.00
#
_symmetry.space_group_name_H-M   'P 1'
#
loop_
_entity.id
_entity.type
_entity.pdbx_description
1 polymer ?
#
loop_
_entity_poly.entity_id
_entity_poly.type
_entity_poly.pdbx_seq_one_letter_code
_entity_poly.pdbx_strand_id
1 'polypeptide(L)'
;MTARPFDTRSDDAALVAQSLAGSRDAFAHIVARYQSLICSIGYSATGNLSQSEDLAQETFISAWRQLRDLRDPGSLRAWLCGIARHVSQNTRRRDGREPSHAAEPIEATLDAPAAAPLPHEQAISDEEQAILWRSIAHIPPIYREPLVLFYREQQSIEAVGAALNLSEEAVKQRLSRGRRLLQEQIANFVEGALARSAPSTAFTLAVVAALPATSTSVAAAAIGATATQGSLLTKWAGFAALFQTLSGLLFGFAGSYLGYRMGLEATRTPRERALLRRQMRDIAFGLAFFLPALFAFTFAGPFWAAYPRLFLVAAIALPLTFGAWIVRTIVVSTRATARLREAERAAHPELFADGDASAARGFSEYRSKASLFGLPLLHVQFGVPPRGAGPACGWIAIGPARAVGVLYAMGPTSCGVISVGAISVGVVSIGSVSVGIVSLATIAVGWFALGGIALGDYALGGFAAAWSAAAGGLAVAHEIAGGGFAIAAHANDVVAGEFFRRYRFDQLLNLGLAAIVLLMGVPGIAYVRTLRKRRPSN
;
A
#
# COMPACT_ATOMS: atom_id res chain seq x y z
N MET A 1 -34.83 -10.86 33.60
CA MET A 1 -35.76 -12.01 33.55
C MET A 1 -35.21 -12.98 32.51
N THR A 2 -34.67 -14.12 32.94
CA THR A 2 -33.89 -15.03 32.10
C THR A 2 -34.79 -15.89 31.22
N ALA A 3 -34.73 -15.70 29.91
CA ALA A 3 -35.37 -16.61 28.96
C ALA A 3 -34.68 -17.98 29.03
N ARG A 4 -35.43 -19.04 29.34
CA ARG A 4 -34.95 -20.42 29.24
C ARG A 4 -34.65 -20.74 27.77
N PRO A 5 -33.67 -21.61 27.46
CA PRO A 5 -33.56 -22.16 26.12
C PRO A 5 -34.84 -22.97 25.84
N PHE A 6 -35.60 -22.55 24.83
CA PHE A 6 -36.76 -23.32 24.37
C PHE A 6 -36.27 -24.65 23.79
N ASP A 7 -36.88 -25.76 24.23
CA ASP A 7 -36.58 -27.09 23.70
C ASP A 7 -37.19 -27.26 22.30
N THR A 8 -36.46 -26.75 21.31
CA THR A 8 -36.82 -26.76 19.88
C THR A 8 -37.17 -28.15 19.34
N ARG A 9 -36.70 -29.22 19.98
CA ARG A 9 -36.97 -30.61 19.55
C ARG A 9 -38.40 -31.04 19.85
N SER A 10 -38.97 -30.58 20.95
CA SER A 10 -40.34 -30.88 21.38
C SER A 10 -41.37 -30.23 20.45
N ASP A 11 -41.08 -29.01 20.01
CA ASP A 11 -41.92 -28.23 19.10
C ASP A 11 -41.87 -28.77 17.65
N ASP A 12 -40.69 -29.15 17.15
CA ASP A 12 -40.55 -29.79 15.85
C ASP A 12 -41.37 -31.10 15.74
N ALA A 13 -41.37 -31.93 16.80
CA ALA A 13 -42.16 -33.16 16.83
C ALA A 13 -43.67 -32.89 16.75
N ALA A 14 -44.16 -31.83 17.41
CA ALA A 14 -45.56 -31.41 17.33
C ALA A 14 -45.93 -30.88 15.94
N LEU A 15 -45.06 -30.10 15.30
CA LEU A 15 -45.27 -29.60 13.93
C LEU A 15 -45.29 -30.74 12.90
N VAL A 16 -44.43 -31.76 13.05
CA VAL A 16 -44.46 -32.97 12.21
C VAL A 16 -45.77 -33.72 12.37
N ALA A 17 -46.23 -33.96 13.61
CA ALA A 17 -47.48 -34.67 13.86
C ALA A 17 -48.70 -33.95 13.26
N GLN A 18 -48.77 -32.62 13.40
CA GLN A 18 -49.83 -31.80 12.80
C GLN A 18 -49.76 -31.78 11.26
N SER A 19 -48.55 -31.76 10.69
CA SER A 19 -48.34 -31.84 9.24
C SER A 19 -48.80 -33.18 8.67
N LEU A 20 -48.52 -34.28 9.36
CA LEU A 20 -49.00 -35.63 9.01
C LEU A 20 -50.52 -35.77 9.16
N ALA A 21 -51.14 -35.03 10.08
CA ALA A 21 -52.59 -34.89 10.20
C ALA A 21 -53.22 -33.99 9.11
N GLY A 22 -52.42 -33.46 8.17
CA GLY A 22 -52.88 -32.68 7.02
C GLY A 22 -52.80 -31.16 7.17
N SER A 23 -52.29 -30.63 8.30
CA SER A 23 -52.11 -29.18 8.48
C SER A 23 -50.99 -28.65 7.59
N ARG A 24 -51.36 -27.86 6.57
CA ARG A 24 -50.40 -27.16 5.72
C ARG A 24 -49.68 -26.04 6.47
N ASP A 25 -50.36 -25.39 7.40
CA ASP A 25 -49.81 -24.29 8.18
C ASP A 25 -48.72 -24.76 9.14
N ALA A 26 -48.88 -25.95 9.74
CA ALA A 26 -47.82 -26.58 10.54
C ALA A 26 -46.54 -26.84 9.71
N PHE A 27 -46.69 -27.21 8.44
CA PHE A 27 -45.54 -27.36 7.55
C PHE A 27 -44.98 -26.01 7.07
N ALA A 28 -45.81 -24.99 6.87
CA ALA A 28 -45.33 -23.64 6.59
C ALA A 28 -44.45 -23.09 7.74
N HIS A 29 -44.77 -23.41 9.00
CA HIS A 29 -43.91 -23.12 10.15
C HIS A 29 -42.57 -23.89 10.10
N ILE A 30 -42.56 -25.15 9.64
CA ILE A 30 -41.32 -25.92 9.41
C ILE A 30 -40.46 -25.25 8.32
N VAL A 31 -41.07 -24.83 7.20
CA VAL A 31 -40.37 -24.11 6.12
C VAL A 31 -39.78 -22.80 6.64
N ALA A 32 -40.58 -21.94 7.27
CA ALA A 32 -40.14 -20.65 7.81
C ALA A 32 -39.00 -20.79 8.84
N ARG A 33 -39.01 -21.86 9.66
CA ARG A 33 -37.95 -22.17 10.63
C ARG A 33 -36.64 -22.60 9.98
N TYR A 34 -36.70 -23.37 8.89
CA TYR A 34 -35.53 -24.04 8.32
C TYR A 34 -35.03 -23.45 7.00
N GLN A 35 -35.76 -22.54 6.37
CA GLN A 35 -35.41 -21.97 5.06
C GLN A 35 -33.98 -21.42 4.99
N SER A 36 -33.53 -20.58 5.93
CA SER A 36 -32.17 -20.02 5.91
C SER A 36 -31.07 -21.08 6.03
N LEU A 37 -31.33 -22.16 6.79
CA LEU A 37 -30.41 -23.30 6.90
C LEU A 37 -30.34 -24.10 5.59
N ILE A 38 -31.48 -24.40 4.98
CA ILE A 38 -31.54 -25.17 3.74
C ILE A 38 -30.99 -24.35 2.55
N CYS A 39 -31.32 -23.06 2.44
CA CYS A 39 -30.72 -22.15 1.46
C CYS A 39 -29.20 -21.99 1.69
N SER A 40 -28.73 -21.96 2.95
CA SER A 40 -27.28 -21.97 3.24
C SER A 40 -26.59 -23.26 2.81
N ILE A 41 -27.21 -24.42 3.00
CA ILE A 41 -26.69 -25.72 2.51
C ILE A 41 -26.68 -25.73 0.98
N GLY A 42 -27.78 -25.34 0.33
CA GLY A 42 -27.89 -25.22 -1.13
C GLY A 42 -26.84 -24.28 -1.72
N TYR A 43 -26.67 -23.09 -1.14
CA TYR A 43 -25.65 -22.13 -1.55
C TYR A 43 -24.22 -22.63 -1.29
N SER A 44 -24.01 -23.37 -0.20
CA SER A 44 -22.74 -24.09 0.01
C SER A 44 -22.50 -25.20 -1.02
N ALA A 45 -23.49 -25.56 -1.84
CA ALA A 45 -23.37 -26.48 -2.95
C ALA A 45 -23.35 -25.79 -4.34
N THR A 46 -24.00 -24.65 -4.54
CA THR A 46 -24.10 -24.00 -5.87
C THR A 46 -23.30 -22.71 -6.02
N GLY A 47 -23.15 -21.92 -4.95
CA GLY A 47 -22.60 -20.57 -5.00
C GLY A 47 -23.48 -19.53 -5.69
N ASN A 48 -24.72 -19.89 -6.02
CA ASN A 48 -25.70 -19.02 -6.67
C ASN A 48 -26.95 -18.94 -5.77
N LEU A 49 -27.43 -17.72 -5.50
CA LEU A 49 -28.55 -17.47 -4.61
C LEU A 49 -29.86 -18.07 -5.14
N SER A 50 -30.23 -17.76 -6.39
CA SER A 50 -31.43 -18.29 -7.04
C SER A 50 -31.43 -19.82 -7.08
N GLN A 51 -30.32 -20.45 -7.50
CA GLN A 51 -30.21 -21.91 -7.47
C GLN A 51 -30.31 -22.48 -6.03
N SER A 52 -29.86 -21.74 -5.01
CA SER A 52 -29.98 -22.18 -3.62
C SER A 52 -31.43 -22.13 -3.09
N GLU A 53 -32.23 -21.21 -3.62
CA GLU A 53 -33.66 -21.07 -3.33
C GLU A 53 -34.46 -22.17 -4.04
N ASP A 54 -34.17 -22.43 -5.33
CA ASP A 54 -34.75 -23.55 -6.09
C ASP A 54 -34.45 -24.91 -5.43
N LEU A 55 -33.21 -25.14 -4.99
CA LEU A 55 -32.81 -26.34 -4.25
C LEU A 55 -33.53 -26.45 -2.90
N ALA A 56 -33.76 -25.33 -2.21
CA ALA A 56 -34.50 -25.32 -0.96
C ALA A 56 -35.99 -25.65 -1.20
N GLN A 57 -36.58 -25.10 -2.26
CA GLN A 57 -37.94 -25.43 -2.69
C GLN A 57 -38.07 -26.91 -3.05
N GLU A 58 -37.18 -27.49 -3.87
CA GLU A 58 -37.18 -28.93 -4.19
C GLU A 58 -36.98 -29.78 -2.92
N THR A 59 -36.13 -29.33 -1.99
CA THR A 59 -35.93 -29.99 -0.69
C THR A 59 -37.21 -30.02 0.14
N PHE A 60 -37.90 -28.90 0.31
CA PHE A 60 -39.14 -28.85 1.10
C PHE A 60 -40.31 -29.59 0.42
N ILE A 61 -40.42 -29.54 -0.91
CA ILE A 61 -41.41 -30.34 -1.66
C ILE A 61 -41.11 -31.84 -1.50
N SER A 62 -39.84 -32.23 -1.54
CA SER A 62 -39.41 -33.63 -1.33
C SER A 62 -39.67 -34.08 0.11
N ALA A 63 -39.44 -33.20 1.08
CA ALA A 63 -39.71 -33.44 2.50
C ALA A 63 -41.22 -33.59 2.75
N TRP A 64 -42.08 -32.73 2.21
CA TRP A 64 -43.54 -32.87 2.32
C TRP A 64 -44.04 -34.23 1.81
N ARG A 65 -43.52 -34.69 0.67
CA ARG A 65 -43.88 -36.01 0.07
C ARG A 65 -43.41 -37.21 0.89
N GLN A 66 -42.30 -37.08 1.62
CA GLN A 66 -41.65 -38.15 2.38
C GLN A 66 -41.78 -38.00 3.90
N LEU A 67 -42.58 -37.04 4.39
CA LEU A 67 -42.64 -36.71 5.82
C LEU A 67 -43.09 -37.90 6.69
N ARG A 68 -43.91 -38.79 6.12
CA ARG A 68 -44.35 -40.06 6.72
C ARG A 68 -43.21 -41.08 6.93
N ASP A 69 -42.10 -40.92 6.24
CA ASP A 69 -40.94 -41.81 6.29
C ASP A 69 -39.92 -41.36 7.37
N LEU A 70 -40.18 -40.22 8.03
CA LEU A 70 -39.42 -39.71 9.17
C LEU A 70 -39.70 -40.55 10.43
N ARG A 71 -38.78 -41.46 10.76
CA ARG A 71 -38.92 -42.41 11.88
C ARG A 71 -38.86 -41.79 13.27
N ASP A 72 -38.13 -40.69 13.42
CA ASP A 72 -38.01 -39.93 14.66
C ASP A 72 -38.32 -38.45 14.38
N PRO A 73 -39.48 -37.93 14.80
CA PRO A 73 -39.83 -36.51 14.63
C PRO A 73 -38.82 -35.55 15.28
N GLY A 74 -38.12 -35.96 16.35
CA GLY A 74 -37.06 -35.16 16.98
C GLY A 74 -35.79 -35.02 16.11
N SER A 75 -35.67 -35.82 15.04
CA SER A 75 -34.57 -35.78 14.09
C SER A 75 -34.83 -34.92 12.83
N LEU A 76 -36.00 -34.24 12.75
CA LEU A 76 -36.47 -33.46 11.59
C LEU A 76 -35.36 -32.61 10.94
N ARG A 77 -34.63 -31.81 11.73
CA ARG A 77 -33.52 -30.97 11.25
C ARG A 77 -32.43 -31.77 10.52
N ALA A 78 -31.99 -32.88 11.11
CA ALA A 78 -30.92 -33.71 10.54
C ALA A 78 -31.41 -34.42 9.27
N TRP A 79 -32.68 -34.84 9.24
CA TRP A 79 -33.33 -35.44 8.09
C TRP A 79 -33.48 -34.45 6.93
N LEU A 80 -33.97 -33.22 7.19
CA LEU A 80 -34.04 -32.14 6.19
C LEU A 80 -32.65 -31.80 5.61
N CYS A 81 -31.61 -31.72 6.45
CA CYS A 81 -30.24 -31.53 5.98
C CYS A 81 -29.73 -32.73 5.14
N GLY A 82 -30.23 -33.94 5.39
CA GLY A 82 -29.97 -35.13 4.57
C GLY A 82 -30.60 -35.00 3.18
N ILE A 83 -31.88 -34.61 3.10
CA ILE A 83 -32.59 -34.36 1.84
C ILE A 83 -31.87 -33.24 1.06
N ALA A 84 -31.58 -32.11 1.71
CA ALA A 84 -30.89 -30.97 1.07
C ALA A 84 -29.55 -31.37 0.44
N ARG A 85 -28.74 -32.17 1.14
CA ARG A 85 -27.48 -32.70 0.62
C ARG A 85 -27.70 -33.68 -0.53
N HIS A 86 -28.74 -34.52 -0.49
CA HIS A 86 -29.06 -35.45 -1.58
C HIS A 86 -29.50 -34.72 -2.85
N VAL A 87 -30.43 -33.76 -2.73
CA VAL A 87 -30.89 -32.91 -3.84
C VAL A 87 -29.69 -32.14 -4.44
N SER A 88 -28.91 -31.46 -3.60
CA SER A 88 -27.70 -30.73 -4.01
C SER A 88 -26.66 -31.60 -4.73
N GLN A 89 -26.49 -32.85 -4.30
CA GLN A 89 -25.61 -33.82 -4.97
C GLN A 89 -26.17 -34.30 -6.30
N ASN A 90 -27.49 -34.48 -6.39
CA ASN A 90 -28.16 -34.91 -7.62
C ASN A 90 -28.07 -33.83 -8.70
N THR A 91 -28.32 -32.56 -8.35
CA THR A 91 -28.16 -31.40 -9.26
C THR A 91 -26.72 -31.29 -9.75
N ARG A 92 -25.72 -31.27 -8.85
CA ARG A 92 -24.29 -31.31 -9.23
C ARG A 92 -23.91 -32.48 -10.17
N ARG A 93 -24.59 -33.64 -10.06
CA ARG A 93 -24.38 -34.82 -10.94
C ARG A 93 -25.15 -34.77 -12.26
N ARG A 94 -26.07 -33.82 -12.43
CA ARG A 94 -26.73 -33.46 -13.69
C ARG A 94 -25.88 -32.40 -14.39
N ASP A 95 -25.58 -31.29 -13.72
CA ASP A 95 -24.74 -30.20 -14.24
C ASP A 95 -23.37 -30.71 -14.71
N GLY A 96 -22.74 -31.60 -13.93
CA GLY A 96 -21.46 -32.25 -14.28
C GLY A 96 -21.54 -33.30 -15.38
N ARG A 97 -22.70 -33.50 -16.02
CA ARG A 97 -22.90 -34.41 -17.17
C ARG A 97 -23.28 -33.68 -18.46
N GLU A 98 -23.55 -32.38 -18.42
CA GLU A 98 -23.71 -31.54 -19.62
C GLU A 98 -22.36 -30.91 -20.02
N PRO A 99 -21.79 -31.26 -21.19
CA PRO A 99 -20.53 -30.69 -21.64
C PRO A 99 -20.71 -29.33 -22.36
N SER A 100 -21.25 -28.35 -21.65
CA SER A 100 -21.26 -26.91 -22.01
C SER A 100 -21.75 -26.14 -20.76
N HIS A 101 -21.01 -25.23 -20.12
CA HIS A 101 -20.28 -24.11 -20.71
C HIS A 101 -18.86 -23.96 -20.12
N ALA A 102 -17.87 -24.57 -20.77
CA ALA A 102 -16.47 -24.24 -20.56
C ALA A 102 -15.90 -23.68 -21.88
N ALA A 103 -15.42 -22.43 -21.82
CA ALA A 103 -14.80 -21.67 -22.91
C ALA A 103 -15.73 -21.30 -24.10
N GLU A 104 -16.40 -20.15 -23.99
CA GLU A 104 -16.51 -19.21 -25.10
C GLU A 104 -15.36 -18.18 -24.94
N PRO A 105 -14.62 -17.78 -25.99
CA PRO A 105 -13.64 -16.70 -25.92
C PRO A 105 -14.33 -15.34 -25.76
N ILE A 106 -13.62 -14.35 -25.21
CA ILE A 106 -14.11 -12.97 -25.15
C ILE A 106 -14.01 -12.34 -26.55
N GLU A 107 -15.05 -12.47 -27.37
CA GLU A 107 -15.34 -11.63 -28.55
C GLU A 107 -16.76 -11.91 -29.07
N ALA A 108 -17.51 -10.85 -29.44
CA ALA A 108 -18.97 -10.80 -29.65
C ALA A 108 -19.81 -11.11 -28.37
N THR A 109 -20.65 -10.21 -27.87
CA THR A 109 -21.68 -9.49 -28.61
C THR A 109 -21.96 -8.12 -27.97
N LEU A 110 -21.96 -7.06 -28.78
CA LEU A 110 -22.56 -5.76 -28.43
C LEU A 110 -24.06 -5.77 -28.79
N ASP A 111 -24.82 -4.91 -28.09
CA ASP A 111 -26.22 -4.53 -28.36
C ASP A 111 -27.36 -5.49 -27.94
N ALA A 112 -27.83 -5.32 -26.70
CA ALA A 112 -29.24 -5.50 -26.31
C ALA A 112 -29.60 -4.56 -25.14
N PRO A 113 -30.68 -3.74 -25.20
CA PRO A 113 -30.97 -2.74 -24.16
C PRO A 113 -32.06 -3.15 -23.16
N ALA A 114 -31.69 -3.40 -21.90
CA ALA A 114 -32.56 -3.47 -20.71
C ALA A 114 -31.67 -3.56 -19.44
N ALA A 115 -32.02 -3.07 -18.25
CA ALA A 115 -33.04 -2.10 -17.82
C ALA A 115 -32.44 -1.29 -16.64
N ALA A 116 -33.08 -0.19 -16.21
CA ALA A 116 -32.50 0.69 -15.19
C ALA A 116 -32.27 -0.02 -13.83
N PRO A 117 -31.09 0.16 -13.18
CA PRO A 117 -30.81 -0.47 -11.90
C PRO A 117 -31.60 0.21 -10.76
N LEU A 118 -32.26 -0.60 -9.93
CA LEU A 118 -32.83 -0.11 -8.67
C LEU A 118 -31.74 -0.07 -7.57
N PRO A 119 -31.68 0.97 -6.72
CA PRO A 119 -31.05 0.87 -5.40
C PRO A 119 -31.98 0.01 -4.51
N HIS A 120 -31.59 -0.80 -3.52
CA HIS A 120 -30.43 -0.84 -2.63
C HIS A 120 -30.54 -2.14 -1.78
N GLU A 121 -29.52 -2.72 -1.11
CA GLU A 121 -28.08 -2.42 -0.99
C GLU A 121 -27.22 -3.64 -1.42
N GLN A 122 -25.89 -3.50 -1.43
CA GLN A 122 -24.90 -4.61 -1.51
C GLN A 122 -25.19 -5.72 -2.55
N ALA A 123 -25.57 -5.34 -3.77
CA ALA A 123 -25.46 -6.26 -4.90
C ALA A 123 -23.97 -6.51 -5.20
N ILE A 124 -23.46 -7.66 -4.74
CA ILE A 124 -22.20 -8.23 -5.21
C ILE A 124 -22.36 -8.48 -6.71
N SER A 125 -21.39 -8.06 -7.54
CA SER A 125 -21.44 -8.34 -8.98
C SER A 125 -21.45 -9.85 -9.22
N ASP A 126 -22.15 -10.33 -10.25
CA ASP A 126 -22.13 -11.75 -10.65
C ASP A 126 -20.69 -12.25 -10.87
N GLU A 127 -19.79 -11.38 -11.32
CA GLU A 127 -18.37 -11.65 -11.48
C GLU A 127 -17.65 -11.86 -10.12
N GLU A 128 -17.93 -10.99 -9.14
CA GLU A 128 -17.39 -11.08 -7.79
C GLU A 128 -17.92 -12.33 -7.07
N GLN A 129 -19.21 -12.63 -7.23
CA GLN A 129 -19.84 -13.86 -6.72
C GLN A 129 -19.21 -15.11 -7.37
N ALA A 130 -18.95 -15.09 -8.68
CA ALA A 130 -18.30 -16.18 -9.38
C ALA A 130 -16.82 -16.38 -8.97
N ILE A 131 -16.11 -15.32 -8.59
CA ILE A 131 -14.72 -15.40 -8.07
C ILE A 131 -14.72 -15.92 -6.63
N LEU A 132 -15.60 -15.39 -5.77
CA LEU A 132 -15.80 -15.86 -4.41
C LEU A 132 -16.17 -17.35 -4.39
N TRP A 133 -17.10 -17.77 -5.24
CA TRP A 133 -17.52 -19.15 -5.34
C TRP A 133 -16.40 -20.07 -5.81
N ARG A 134 -15.66 -19.72 -6.88
CA ARG A 134 -14.49 -20.50 -7.35
C ARG A 134 -13.46 -20.74 -6.24
N SER A 135 -13.30 -19.77 -5.33
CA SER A 135 -12.39 -19.84 -4.17
C SER A 135 -12.86 -20.80 -3.07
N ILE A 136 -14.17 -20.95 -2.84
CA ILE A 136 -14.71 -21.88 -1.81
C ILE A 136 -15.18 -23.23 -2.36
N ALA A 137 -15.44 -23.35 -3.66
CA ALA A 137 -15.95 -24.56 -4.32
C ALA A 137 -15.01 -25.77 -4.18
N HIS A 138 -13.70 -25.54 -4.05
CA HIS A 138 -12.69 -26.58 -3.88
C HIS A 138 -12.54 -27.06 -2.42
N ILE A 139 -13.09 -26.34 -1.44
CA ILE A 139 -13.05 -26.73 -0.02
C ILE A 139 -14.06 -27.86 0.22
N PRO A 140 -13.70 -28.99 0.85
CA PRO A 140 -14.64 -30.08 1.11
C PRO A 140 -15.90 -29.64 1.89
N PRO A 141 -17.11 -30.16 1.58
CA PRO A 141 -18.38 -29.72 2.17
C PRO A 141 -18.40 -29.70 3.71
N ILE A 142 -17.74 -30.67 4.35
CA ILE A 142 -17.59 -30.78 5.81
C ILE A 142 -16.96 -29.54 6.48
N TYR A 143 -16.17 -28.76 5.73
CA TYR A 143 -15.60 -27.47 6.15
C TYR A 143 -16.33 -26.27 5.52
N ARG A 144 -16.85 -26.42 4.30
CA ARG A 144 -17.55 -25.35 3.57
C ARG A 144 -18.92 -25.00 4.18
N GLU A 145 -19.72 -26.00 4.57
CA GLU A 145 -21.03 -25.80 5.22
C GLU A 145 -20.90 -24.93 6.50
N PRO A 146 -20.01 -25.23 7.48
CA PRO A 146 -19.77 -24.34 8.63
C PRO A 146 -19.31 -22.92 8.26
N LEU A 147 -18.42 -22.76 7.26
CA LEU A 147 -17.92 -21.45 6.85
C LEU A 147 -19.06 -20.58 6.31
N VAL A 148 -19.89 -21.13 5.42
CA VAL A 148 -21.02 -20.40 4.83
C VAL A 148 -22.00 -19.97 5.93
N LEU A 149 -22.43 -20.89 6.81
CA LEU A 149 -23.34 -20.55 7.91
C LEU A 149 -22.76 -19.51 8.88
N PHE A 150 -21.48 -19.61 9.23
CA PHE A 150 -20.83 -18.66 10.13
C PHE A 150 -20.73 -17.24 9.54
N TYR A 151 -20.35 -17.12 8.26
CA TYR A 151 -20.10 -15.82 7.62
C TYR A 151 -21.31 -15.18 6.95
N ARG A 152 -22.19 -15.96 6.31
CA ARG A 152 -23.38 -15.45 5.60
C ARG A 152 -24.48 -15.02 6.58
N GLU A 153 -24.76 -15.87 7.56
CA GLU A 153 -25.87 -15.68 8.52
C GLU A 153 -25.41 -15.02 9.84
N GLN A 154 -24.13 -14.58 9.92
CA GLN A 154 -23.48 -14.01 11.11
C GLN A 154 -23.63 -14.85 12.39
N GLN A 155 -23.78 -16.18 12.25
CA GLN A 155 -24.15 -17.06 13.35
C GLN A 155 -22.98 -17.32 14.34
N SER A 156 -23.32 -17.41 15.62
CA SER A 156 -22.38 -17.85 16.65
C SER A 156 -21.94 -19.30 16.43
N ILE A 157 -20.80 -19.68 17.02
CA ILE A 157 -20.27 -21.06 16.97
C ILE A 157 -21.30 -22.06 17.54
N GLU A 158 -22.02 -21.67 18.58
CA GLU A 158 -23.13 -22.40 19.19
C GLU A 158 -24.29 -22.63 18.20
N ALA A 159 -24.71 -21.58 17.49
CA ALA A 159 -25.79 -21.65 16.50
C ALA A 159 -25.41 -22.53 15.29
N VAL A 160 -24.18 -22.42 14.78
CA VAL A 160 -23.66 -23.30 13.72
C VAL A 160 -23.56 -24.76 14.19
N GLY A 161 -23.18 -24.98 15.47
CA GLY A 161 -23.15 -26.30 16.09
C GLY A 161 -24.54 -26.92 16.19
N ALA A 162 -25.53 -26.15 16.67
CA ALA A 162 -26.92 -26.57 16.68
C ALA A 162 -27.44 -26.89 15.26
N ALA A 163 -27.23 -25.98 14.30
CA ALA A 163 -27.70 -26.12 12.92
C ALA A 163 -27.17 -27.39 12.22
N LEU A 164 -25.88 -27.68 12.37
CA LEU A 164 -25.23 -28.83 11.73
C LEU A 164 -25.19 -30.11 12.58
N ASN A 165 -25.76 -30.07 13.79
CA ASN A 165 -25.73 -31.15 14.79
C ASN A 165 -24.29 -31.57 15.18
N LEU A 166 -23.47 -30.59 15.54
CA LEU A 166 -22.05 -30.72 15.90
C LEU A 166 -21.79 -30.12 17.29
N SER A 167 -20.75 -30.60 17.98
CA SER A 167 -20.22 -29.91 19.16
C SER A 167 -19.49 -28.63 18.75
N GLU A 168 -19.46 -27.63 19.63
CA GLU A 168 -18.74 -26.37 19.40
C GLU A 168 -17.26 -26.58 19.07
N GLU A 169 -16.60 -27.55 19.73
CA GLU A 169 -15.21 -27.89 19.45
C GLU A 169 -15.03 -28.44 18.02
N ALA A 170 -15.98 -29.27 17.55
CA ALA A 170 -15.99 -29.72 16.16
C ALA A 170 -16.23 -28.57 15.18
N VAL A 171 -17.05 -27.57 15.54
CA VAL A 171 -17.25 -26.35 14.74
C VAL A 171 -15.98 -25.50 14.71
N LYS A 172 -15.34 -25.23 15.85
CA LYS A 172 -14.06 -24.50 15.96
C LYS A 172 -12.98 -25.15 15.10
N GLN A 173 -12.84 -26.46 15.18
CA GLN A 173 -11.88 -27.24 14.37
C GLN A 173 -12.20 -27.17 12.87
N ARG A 174 -13.48 -27.33 12.48
CA ARG A 174 -13.89 -27.28 11.07
C ARG A 174 -13.77 -25.88 10.46
N LEU A 175 -14.11 -24.82 11.21
CA LEU A 175 -13.91 -23.42 10.80
C LEU A 175 -12.41 -23.10 10.67
N SER A 176 -11.57 -23.53 11.62
CA SER A 176 -10.12 -23.34 11.56
C SER A 176 -9.51 -24.03 10.33
N ARG A 177 -9.84 -25.31 10.13
CA ARG A 177 -9.37 -26.08 8.95
C ARG A 177 -9.90 -25.50 7.64
N GLY A 178 -11.16 -25.07 7.62
CA GLY A 178 -11.81 -24.44 6.48
C GLY A 178 -11.16 -23.11 6.08
N ARG A 179 -10.88 -22.22 7.05
CA ARG A 179 -10.16 -20.95 6.81
C ARG A 179 -8.78 -21.17 6.22
N ARG A 180 -8.04 -22.16 6.72
CA ARG A 180 -6.73 -22.54 6.18
C ARG A 180 -6.83 -23.03 4.73
N LEU A 181 -7.79 -23.91 4.43
CA LEU A 181 -8.02 -24.38 3.07
C LEU A 181 -8.43 -23.22 2.13
N LEU A 182 -9.26 -22.28 2.61
CA LEU A 182 -9.61 -21.07 1.85
C LEU A 182 -8.38 -20.20 1.55
N GLN A 183 -7.49 -19.99 2.54
CA GLN A 183 -6.24 -19.25 2.34
C GLN A 183 -5.33 -19.94 1.31
N GLU A 184 -5.19 -21.27 1.38
CA GLU A 184 -4.44 -22.07 0.41
C GLU A 184 -5.07 -21.99 -1.00
N GLN A 185 -6.41 -22.01 -1.13
CA GLN A 185 -7.10 -21.85 -2.42
C GLN A 185 -6.99 -20.42 -2.99
N ILE A 186 -7.09 -19.37 -2.16
CA ILE A 186 -6.91 -17.99 -2.61
C ILE A 186 -5.47 -17.75 -3.06
N ALA A 187 -4.48 -18.28 -2.34
CA ALA A 187 -3.07 -18.22 -2.76
C ALA A 187 -2.88 -18.88 -4.13
N ASN A 188 -3.34 -20.13 -4.30
CA ASN A 188 -3.27 -20.84 -5.59
C ASN A 188 -4.07 -20.14 -6.72
N PHE A 189 -5.21 -19.51 -6.40
CA PHE A 189 -5.98 -18.74 -7.36
C PHE A 189 -5.24 -17.48 -7.81
N VAL A 190 -4.63 -16.74 -6.88
CA VAL A 190 -3.81 -15.55 -7.18
C VAL A 190 -2.54 -15.93 -7.94
N GLU A 191 -1.79 -16.95 -7.50
CA GLU A 191 -0.63 -17.47 -8.21
C GLU A 191 -1.00 -17.95 -9.62
N GLY A 192 -2.08 -18.71 -9.76
CA GLY A 192 -2.59 -19.17 -11.06
C GLY A 192 -3.13 -18.04 -11.94
N ALA A 193 -3.72 -16.99 -11.37
CA ALA A 193 -4.18 -15.82 -12.10
C ALA A 193 -2.98 -14.98 -12.58
N LEU A 194 -1.97 -14.78 -11.74
CA LEU A 194 -0.71 -14.12 -12.09
C LEU A 194 0.09 -14.93 -13.13
N ALA A 195 0.09 -16.26 -13.03
CA ALA A 195 0.73 -17.13 -14.02
C ALA A 195 -0.03 -17.18 -15.36
N ARG A 196 -1.37 -17.04 -15.36
CA ARG A 196 -2.18 -16.91 -16.59
C ARG A 196 -2.17 -15.50 -17.18
N SER A 197 -1.91 -14.47 -16.36
CA SER A 197 -1.67 -13.11 -16.84
C SER A 197 -0.20 -12.85 -17.23
N ALA A 198 0.70 -13.82 -16.99
CA ALA A 198 2.01 -13.83 -17.62
C ALA A 198 1.82 -13.91 -19.15
N PRO A 199 2.49 -13.06 -19.93
CA PRO A 199 2.31 -13.04 -21.38
C PRO A 199 2.64 -14.40 -22.00
N SER A 200 1.66 -14.98 -22.70
CA SER A 200 1.78 -16.29 -23.34
C SER A 200 2.78 -16.27 -24.49
N THR A 201 3.22 -17.44 -24.96
CA THR A 201 4.02 -17.55 -26.20
C THR A 201 3.28 -16.97 -27.41
N ALA A 202 1.95 -16.95 -27.39
CA ALA A 202 1.13 -16.27 -28.39
C ALA A 202 1.19 -14.74 -28.25
N PHE A 203 1.29 -14.17 -27.04
CA PHE A 203 1.63 -12.76 -26.87
C PHE A 203 3.07 -12.47 -27.33
N THR A 204 4.05 -13.34 -27.05
CA THR A 204 5.41 -13.16 -27.55
C THR A 204 5.47 -13.22 -29.08
N LEU A 205 4.78 -14.17 -29.70
CA LEU A 205 4.65 -14.26 -31.16
C LEU A 205 3.84 -13.10 -31.73
N ALA A 206 2.78 -12.64 -31.07
CA ALA A 206 2.02 -11.46 -31.48
C ALA A 206 2.83 -10.18 -31.34
N VAL A 207 3.69 -10.03 -30.32
CA VAL A 207 4.65 -8.91 -30.22
C VAL A 207 5.71 -9.00 -31.31
N VAL A 208 6.21 -10.20 -31.64
CA VAL A 208 7.19 -10.39 -32.72
C VAL A 208 6.56 -10.20 -34.11
N ALA A 209 5.29 -10.53 -34.30
CA ALA A 209 4.54 -10.36 -35.56
C ALA A 209 3.92 -8.96 -35.71
N ALA A 210 3.60 -8.30 -34.59
CA ALA A 210 3.14 -6.91 -34.53
C ALA A 210 4.29 -5.93 -34.22
N LEU A 211 5.54 -6.36 -34.30
CA LEU A 211 6.68 -5.49 -34.62
C LEU A 211 6.53 -5.11 -36.09
N PRO A 212 6.11 -3.89 -36.44
CA PRO A 212 6.04 -3.50 -37.82
C PRO A 212 7.44 -3.06 -38.24
N ALA A 213 7.90 -3.53 -39.40
CA ALA A 213 8.62 -2.60 -40.26
C ALA A 213 7.61 -1.48 -40.61
N THR A 214 7.75 -0.33 -39.96
CA THR A 214 6.87 0.87 -40.03
C THR A 214 5.38 0.68 -39.66
N SER A 215 5.03 1.20 -38.48
CA SER A 215 3.74 1.83 -38.12
C SER A 215 2.41 1.29 -38.69
N THR A 216 1.61 0.65 -37.84
CA THR A 216 0.13 0.84 -37.81
C THR A 216 -0.42 0.63 -36.40
N SER A 217 -1.36 1.48 -35.99
CA SER A 217 -1.99 1.48 -34.66
C SER A 217 -3.32 0.73 -34.61
N VAL A 218 -3.52 -0.10 -33.59
CA VAL A 218 -4.84 -0.50 -33.04
C VAL A 218 -4.62 -0.68 -31.52
N ALA A 219 -5.44 -0.21 -30.58
CA ALA A 219 -6.81 0.30 -30.69
C ALA A 219 -7.00 1.69 -30.05
N ALA A 220 -7.80 2.53 -30.71
CA ALA A 220 -8.54 3.59 -30.05
C ALA A 220 -9.95 3.07 -29.74
N ALA A 221 -10.17 2.64 -28.51
CA ALA A 221 -11.49 2.46 -27.88
C ALA A 221 -11.25 2.40 -26.35
N ALA A 222 -11.74 3.31 -25.50
CA ALA A 222 -12.84 4.25 -25.69
C ALA A 222 -12.52 5.68 -25.23
N ILE A 223 -12.67 6.64 -26.15
CA ILE A 223 -13.11 8.01 -25.85
C ILE A 223 -14.18 8.32 -26.90
N GLY A 224 -15.44 8.48 -26.47
CA GLY A 224 -16.55 8.51 -27.44
C GLY A 224 -17.94 8.86 -26.90
N ALA A 225 -18.05 9.64 -25.82
CA ALA A 225 -19.34 10.23 -25.42
C ALA A 225 -19.14 11.54 -24.63
N THR A 226 -18.97 12.65 -25.34
CA THR A 226 -19.04 13.99 -24.75
C THR A 226 -20.50 14.43 -24.57
N ALA A 227 -21.04 14.34 -23.34
CA ALA A 227 -22.14 15.20 -22.90
C ALA A 227 -22.29 15.23 -21.36
N THR A 228 -22.11 16.42 -20.79
CA THR A 228 -22.84 16.90 -19.59
C THR A 228 -23.07 15.95 -18.41
N GLN A 229 -22.01 15.66 -17.63
CA GLN A 229 -22.04 15.85 -16.16
C GLN A 229 -20.62 15.77 -15.58
N GLY A 230 -20.03 16.92 -15.26
CA GLY A 230 -18.79 16.97 -14.49
C GLY A 230 -19.08 16.86 -12.98
N SER A 231 -18.15 16.30 -12.20
CA SER A 231 -17.85 16.73 -10.81
C SER A 231 -16.85 15.82 -10.09
N LEU A 232 -16.77 14.52 -10.40
CA LEU A 232 -16.08 13.54 -9.52
C LEU A 232 -14.76 12.96 -10.07
N LEU A 233 -14.75 12.29 -11.23
CA LEU A 233 -13.54 11.61 -11.73
C LEU A 233 -12.32 12.55 -11.90
N THR A 234 -12.54 13.78 -12.39
CA THR A 234 -11.50 14.81 -12.50
C THR A 234 -10.97 15.30 -11.15
N LYS A 235 -11.76 15.20 -10.06
CA LYS A 235 -11.29 15.54 -8.70
C LYS A 235 -10.43 14.43 -8.10
N TRP A 236 -10.77 13.15 -8.35
CA TRP A 236 -10.00 12.02 -7.84
C TRP A 236 -8.61 11.91 -8.48
N ALA A 237 -8.46 12.22 -9.77
CA ALA A 237 -7.15 12.32 -10.41
C ALA A 237 -6.23 13.36 -9.73
N GLY A 238 -6.78 14.55 -9.43
CA GLY A 238 -6.09 15.59 -8.67
C GLY A 238 -5.75 15.20 -7.22
N PHE A 239 -6.52 14.29 -6.60
CA PHE A 239 -6.20 13.73 -5.27
C PHE A 239 -5.07 12.69 -5.32
N ALA A 240 -5.04 11.82 -6.34
CA ALA A 240 -3.94 10.87 -6.53
C ALA A 240 -2.61 11.61 -6.82
N ALA A 241 -2.67 12.66 -7.65
CA ALA A 241 -1.59 13.63 -7.87
C ALA A 241 -1.06 14.25 -6.57
N LEU A 242 -1.97 14.77 -5.74
CA LEU A 242 -1.65 15.35 -4.44
C LEU A 242 -1.04 14.31 -3.50
N PHE A 243 -1.57 13.10 -3.45
CA PHE A 243 -1.04 12.03 -2.59
C PHE A 243 0.39 11.64 -2.98
N GLN A 244 0.68 11.49 -4.28
CA GLN A 244 2.05 11.31 -4.77
C GLN A 244 2.93 12.50 -4.37
N THR A 245 2.47 13.74 -4.57
CA THR A 245 3.21 14.96 -4.17
C THR A 245 3.57 14.99 -2.68
N LEU A 246 2.58 14.69 -1.84
CA LEU A 246 2.71 14.70 -0.39
C LEU A 246 3.61 13.57 0.11
N SER A 247 3.56 12.38 -0.52
CA SER A 247 4.34 11.23 -0.07
C SER A 247 5.84 11.49 -0.03
N GLY A 248 6.44 12.07 -1.08
CA GLY A 248 7.87 12.39 -1.13
C GLY A 248 8.28 13.42 -0.08
N LEU A 249 7.46 14.45 0.14
CA LEU A 249 7.66 15.46 1.19
C LEU A 249 7.55 14.86 2.60
N LEU A 250 6.58 13.98 2.82
CA LEU A 250 6.37 13.28 4.10
C LEU A 250 7.51 12.31 4.43
N PHE A 251 8.03 11.55 3.46
CA PHE A 251 9.21 10.69 3.67
C PHE A 251 10.45 11.51 4.03
N GLY A 252 10.71 12.62 3.33
CA GLY A 252 11.81 13.54 3.66
C GLY A 252 11.68 14.15 5.06
N PHE A 253 10.45 14.45 5.50
CA PHE A 253 10.18 14.95 6.84
C PHE A 253 10.31 13.85 7.91
N ALA A 254 9.91 12.61 7.64
CA ALA A 254 10.09 11.48 8.55
C ALA A 254 11.58 11.22 8.84
N GLY A 255 12.44 11.24 7.81
CA GLY A 255 13.89 11.18 7.98
C GLY A 255 14.44 12.34 8.82
N SER A 256 13.97 13.56 8.56
CA SER A 256 14.34 14.76 9.32
C SER A 256 13.91 14.68 10.80
N TYR A 257 12.73 14.14 11.08
CA TYR A 257 12.21 13.93 12.43
C TYR A 257 13.00 12.87 13.20
N LEU A 258 13.38 11.76 12.56
CA LEU A 258 14.29 10.76 13.14
C LEU A 258 15.66 11.38 13.46
N GLY A 259 16.20 12.19 12.55
CA GLY A 259 17.42 12.98 12.77
C GLY A 259 17.32 13.92 13.97
N TYR A 260 16.22 14.65 14.10
CA TYR A 260 15.92 15.50 15.25
C TYR A 260 15.79 14.71 16.56
N ARG A 261 15.10 13.57 16.55
CA ARG A 261 14.99 12.66 17.72
C ARG A 261 16.36 12.14 18.17
N MET A 262 17.20 11.71 17.23
CA MET A 262 18.60 11.34 17.51
C MET A 262 19.39 12.50 18.10
N GLY A 263 19.25 13.71 17.52
CA GLY A 263 19.89 14.93 18.01
C GLY A 263 19.49 15.26 19.45
N LEU A 264 18.20 15.22 19.77
CA LEU A 264 17.67 15.41 21.13
C LEU A 264 18.24 14.41 22.13
N GLU A 265 18.22 13.11 21.81
CA GLU A 265 18.72 12.05 22.69
C GLU A 265 20.24 12.16 22.94
N ALA A 266 20.98 12.85 22.06
CA ALA A 266 22.41 13.16 22.20
C ALA A 266 22.74 14.51 22.88
N THR A 267 21.75 15.37 23.14
CA THR A 267 21.99 16.70 23.76
C THR A 267 22.43 16.61 25.22
N ARG A 268 23.36 17.48 25.63
CA ARG A 268 23.80 17.58 27.03
C ARG A 268 23.14 18.76 27.75
N THR A 269 23.07 19.95 27.14
CA THR A 269 22.62 21.16 27.85
C THR A 269 21.16 21.57 27.55
N PRO A 270 20.48 22.30 28.46
CA PRO A 270 19.12 22.79 28.23
C PRO A 270 19.00 23.74 27.02
N ARG A 271 20.04 24.55 26.78
CA ARG A 271 20.10 25.49 25.65
C ARG A 271 20.23 24.76 24.32
N GLU A 272 21.01 23.68 24.26
CA GLU A 272 21.10 22.81 23.08
C GLU A 272 19.73 22.19 22.74
N ARG A 273 19.01 21.68 23.75
CA ARG A 273 17.63 21.18 23.60
C ARG A 273 16.63 22.25 23.17
N ALA A 274 16.82 23.50 23.60
CA ALA A 274 15.97 24.61 23.20
C ALA A 274 16.21 25.00 21.73
N LEU A 275 17.48 25.05 21.28
CA LEU A 275 17.83 25.32 19.88
C LEU A 275 17.27 24.25 18.93
N LEU A 276 17.44 22.97 19.27
CA LEU A 276 16.90 21.87 18.46
C LEU A 276 15.36 21.87 18.43
N ARG A 277 14.68 22.13 19.56
CA ARG A 277 13.21 22.28 19.59
C ARG A 277 12.74 23.46 18.73
N ARG A 278 13.45 24.59 18.79
CA ARG A 278 13.17 25.75 17.92
C ARG A 278 13.34 25.38 16.45
N GLN A 279 14.45 24.75 16.06
CA GLN A 279 14.69 24.29 14.69
C GLN A 279 13.55 23.39 14.18
N MET A 280 13.14 22.39 14.96
CA MET A 280 12.05 21.49 14.56
C MET A 280 10.72 22.23 14.38
N ARG A 281 10.41 23.19 15.26
CA ARG A 281 9.23 24.05 15.15
C ARG A 281 9.31 24.95 13.92
N ASP A 282 10.46 25.54 13.63
CA ASP A 282 10.67 26.42 12.48
C ASP A 282 10.47 25.61 11.17
N ILE A 283 11.01 24.38 11.08
CA ILE A 283 10.77 23.45 9.94
C ILE A 283 9.29 23.07 9.83
N ALA A 284 8.65 22.69 10.95
CA ALA A 284 7.24 22.32 10.96
C ALA A 284 6.31 23.49 10.55
N PHE A 285 6.65 24.73 10.95
CA PHE A 285 5.91 25.93 10.56
C PHE A 285 6.01 26.19 9.05
N GLY A 286 7.20 26.07 8.46
CA GLY A 286 7.36 26.20 7.00
C GLY A 286 6.59 25.12 6.23
N LEU A 287 6.57 23.87 6.71
CA LEU A 287 5.76 22.81 6.12
C LEU A 287 4.26 23.10 6.25
N ALA A 288 3.81 23.57 7.42
CA ALA A 288 2.42 23.97 7.67
C ALA A 288 1.96 25.17 6.84
N PHE A 289 2.88 25.99 6.31
CA PHE A 289 2.56 27.04 5.34
C PHE A 289 2.62 26.53 3.88
N PHE A 290 3.62 25.71 3.55
CA PHE A 290 3.84 25.21 2.20
C PHE A 290 2.77 24.22 1.74
N LEU A 291 2.34 23.28 2.60
CA LEU A 291 1.33 22.28 2.19
C LEU A 291 -0.03 22.91 1.86
N PRO A 292 -0.59 23.86 2.65
CA PRO A 292 -1.80 24.57 2.26
C PRO A 292 -1.61 25.48 1.05
N ALA A 293 -0.44 26.10 0.87
CA ALA A 293 -0.15 26.90 -0.32
C ALA A 293 -0.15 26.05 -1.60
N LEU A 294 0.46 24.87 -1.55
CA LEU A 294 0.47 23.88 -2.63
C LEU A 294 -0.92 23.29 -2.90
N PHE A 295 -1.72 23.07 -1.85
CA PHE A 295 -3.11 22.66 -1.96
C PHE A 295 -3.95 23.76 -2.64
N ALA A 296 -3.90 25.00 -2.14
CA ALA A 296 -4.60 26.14 -2.74
C ALA A 296 -4.18 26.37 -4.21
N PHE A 297 -2.89 26.22 -4.52
CA PHE A 297 -2.38 26.22 -5.89
C PHE A 297 -3.06 25.14 -6.76
N THR A 298 -3.18 23.92 -6.25
CA THR A 298 -3.82 22.80 -6.98
C THR A 298 -5.32 23.03 -7.24
N PHE A 299 -6.04 23.63 -6.30
CA PHE A 299 -7.49 23.84 -6.40
C PHE A 299 -7.91 25.14 -7.14
N ALA A 300 -6.98 26.06 -7.41
CA ALA A 300 -7.25 27.32 -8.11
C ALA A 300 -7.38 27.20 -9.65
N GLY A 301 -7.82 26.04 -10.16
CA GLY A 301 -7.92 25.73 -11.59
C GLY A 301 -8.59 26.81 -12.47
N PRO A 302 -9.77 27.35 -12.10
CA PRO A 302 -10.42 28.43 -12.86
C PRO A 302 -9.60 29.72 -12.96
N PHE A 303 -8.79 30.03 -11.94
CA PHE A 303 -7.88 31.18 -11.95
C PHE A 303 -6.68 30.92 -12.87
N TRP A 304 -6.10 29.72 -12.83
CA TRP A 304 -4.97 29.36 -13.71
C TRP A 304 -5.35 29.30 -15.19
N ALA A 305 -6.58 28.91 -15.51
CA ALA A 305 -7.11 28.96 -16.88
C ALA A 305 -7.12 30.39 -17.45
N ALA A 306 -7.35 31.41 -16.61
CA ALA A 306 -7.28 32.81 -17.02
C ALA A 306 -5.85 33.35 -17.13
N TYR A 307 -4.88 32.77 -16.39
CA TYR A 307 -3.50 33.28 -16.30
C TYR A 307 -2.44 32.17 -16.49
N PRO A 308 -2.35 31.53 -17.66
CA PRO A 308 -1.45 30.38 -17.89
C PRO A 308 0.05 30.73 -17.73
N ARG A 309 0.45 31.96 -18.06
CA ARG A 309 1.84 32.43 -17.81
C ARG A 309 2.14 32.57 -16.32
N LEU A 310 1.18 33.06 -15.53
CA LEU A 310 1.32 33.20 -14.08
C LEU A 310 1.34 31.82 -13.41
N PHE A 311 0.52 30.88 -13.89
CA PHE A 311 0.52 29.49 -13.46
C PHE A 311 1.91 28.85 -13.60
N LEU A 312 2.55 28.94 -14.76
CA LEU A 312 3.89 28.39 -14.99
C LEU A 312 4.94 29.01 -14.05
N VAL A 313 4.94 30.33 -13.91
CA VAL A 313 5.87 31.04 -13.00
C VAL A 313 5.64 30.62 -11.55
N ALA A 314 4.40 30.53 -11.10
CA ALA A 314 4.05 30.13 -9.74
C ALA A 314 4.33 28.64 -9.47
N ALA A 315 4.07 27.74 -10.43
CA ALA A 315 4.39 26.31 -10.37
C ALA A 315 5.88 26.06 -10.10
N ILE A 316 6.75 26.89 -10.67
CA ILE A 316 8.21 26.80 -10.51
C ILE A 316 8.67 27.57 -9.26
N ALA A 317 8.17 28.79 -9.03
CA ALA A 317 8.62 29.65 -7.95
C ALA A 317 8.24 29.13 -6.55
N LEU A 318 7.03 28.57 -6.38
CA LEU A 318 6.55 28.10 -5.07
C LEU A 318 7.42 26.94 -4.51
N PRO A 319 7.73 25.87 -5.25
CA PRO A 319 8.63 24.82 -4.78
C PRO A 319 10.08 25.28 -4.63
N LEU A 320 10.61 26.10 -5.56
CA LEU A 320 11.99 26.58 -5.49
C LEU A 320 12.23 27.50 -4.29
N THR A 321 11.30 28.39 -3.97
CA THR A 321 11.41 29.27 -2.78
C THR A 321 11.35 28.48 -1.48
N PHE A 322 10.48 27.47 -1.39
CA PHE A 322 10.43 26.56 -0.25
C PHE A 322 11.72 25.72 -0.12
N GLY A 323 12.24 25.21 -1.24
CA GLY A 323 13.50 24.48 -1.29
C GLY A 323 14.69 25.34 -0.82
N ALA A 324 14.81 26.56 -1.33
CA ALA A 324 15.83 27.53 -0.89
C ALA A 324 15.70 27.88 0.60
N TRP A 325 14.47 28.01 1.12
CA TRP A 325 14.21 28.23 2.54
C TRP A 325 14.60 27.02 3.41
N ILE A 326 14.33 25.79 2.98
CA ILE A 326 14.81 24.57 3.65
C ILE A 326 16.34 24.54 3.69
N VAL A 327 17.01 24.73 2.55
CA VAL A 327 18.48 24.73 2.44
C VAL A 327 19.08 25.77 3.38
N ARG A 328 18.56 27.01 3.37
CA ARG A 328 18.96 28.07 4.30
C ARG A 328 18.77 27.65 5.76
N THR A 329 17.63 27.07 6.10
CA THR A 329 17.29 26.65 7.48
C THR A 329 18.23 25.55 7.98
N ILE A 330 18.53 24.55 7.15
CA ILE A 330 19.52 23.50 7.45
C ILE A 330 20.91 24.12 7.67
N VAL A 331 21.41 24.92 6.71
CA VAL A 331 22.76 25.53 6.79
C VAL A 331 22.90 26.46 8.01
N VAL A 332 21.91 27.32 8.27
CA VAL A 332 21.91 28.23 9.42
C VAL A 332 21.87 27.43 10.72
N SER A 333 21.02 26.42 10.83
CA SER A 333 20.89 25.63 12.07
C SER A 333 22.11 24.75 12.35
N THR A 334 22.71 24.12 11.34
CA THR A 334 23.98 23.38 11.51
C THR A 334 25.10 24.31 12.00
N ARG A 335 25.21 25.53 11.46
CA ARG A 335 26.18 26.54 11.92
C ARG A 335 25.87 27.03 13.35
N ALA A 336 24.60 27.28 13.68
CA ALA A 336 24.17 27.70 15.01
C ALA A 336 24.43 26.62 16.07
N THR A 337 24.14 25.36 15.74
CA THR A 337 24.35 24.21 16.63
C THR A 337 25.84 23.96 16.89
N ALA A 338 26.70 24.11 15.88
CA ALA A 338 28.15 24.05 16.05
C ALA A 338 28.65 25.16 17.01
N ARG A 339 28.29 26.43 16.75
CA ARG A 339 28.65 27.58 17.60
C ARG A 339 28.18 27.43 19.04
N LEU A 340 26.94 26.98 19.26
CA LEU A 340 26.39 26.77 20.60
C LEU A 340 27.15 25.66 21.34
N ARG A 341 27.40 24.53 20.68
CA ARG A 341 28.17 23.42 21.27
C ARG A 341 29.60 23.80 21.64
N GLU A 342 30.22 24.72 20.91
CA GLU A 342 31.53 25.28 21.29
C GLU A 342 31.43 26.21 22.50
N ALA A 343 30.46 27.14 22.50
CA ALA A 343 30.27 28.09 23.61
C ALA A 343 29.93 27.38 24.92
N GLU A 344 29.05 26.39 24.88
CA GLU A 344 28.64 25.62 26.07
C GLU A 344 29.80 24.76 26.60
N ARG A 345 30.74 24.28 25.77
CA ARG A 345 31.97 23.62 26.26
C ARG A 345 32.95 24.58 26.94
N ALA A 346 33.06 25.80 26.42
CA ALA A 346 33.91 26.83 27.01
C ALA A 346 33.35 27.34 28.35
N ALA A 347 32.01 27.36 28.49
CA ALA A 347 31.32 27.79 29.71
C ALA A 347 31.12 26.68 30.76
N HIS A 348 30.94 25.43 30.32
CA HIS A 348 30.57 24.29 31.17
C HIS A 348 31.40 23.02 30.87
N PRO A 349 32.74 23.06 30.96
CA PRO A 349 33.59 21.89 30.67
C PRO A 349 33.20 20.64 31.49
N GLU A 350 32.69 20.81 32.71
CA GLU A 350 32.20 19.75 33.60
C GLU A 350 31.06 18.93 32.98
N LEU A 351 30.12 19.55 32.26
CA LEU A 351 29.03 18.84 31.56
C LEU A 351 29.54 18.00 30.37
N PHE A 352 30.81 18.16 30.01
CA PHE A 352 31.48 17.38 28.98
C PHE A 352 32.55 16.42 29.53
N ALA A 353 32.89 16.51 30.83
CA ALA A 353 33.99 15.78 31.44
C ALA A 353 33.66 14.34 31.85
N ASP A 354 32.52 14.09 32.50
CA ASP A 354 32.30 12.85 33.25
C ASP A 354 31.24 11.87 32.69
N GLY A 355 31.44 10.58 33.02
CA GLY A 355 30.34 9.66 33.33
C GLY A 355 30.34 8.29 32.66
N ASP A 356 31.04 8.08 31.54
CA ASP A 356 30.87 6.87 30.73
C ASP A 356 32.19 6.38 30.13
N ALA A 357 32.47 5.08 30.15
CA ALA A 357 33.71 4.51 29.59
C ALA A 357 33.80 4.67 28.04
N SER A 358 32.69 5.03 27.39
CA SER A 358 32.68 5.50 26.00
C SER A 358 33.02 7.00 25.83
N ALA A 359 32.82 7.83 26.86
CA ALA A 359 33.05 9.29 26.82
C ALA A 359 34.50 9.68 27.13
N ALA A 360 35.26 8.83 27.85
CA ALA A 360 36.70 8.98 28.06
C ALA A 360 37.53 8.97 26.74
N ARG A 361 36.92 8.57 25.62
CA ARG A 361 37.48 8.81 24.28
C ARG A 361 37.01 10.17 23.78
N GLY A 362 37.83 11.19 24.06
CA GLY A 362 37.83 12.42 23.28
C GLY A 362 37.97 12.13 21.77
N PHE A 363 37.72 13.14 20.94
CA PHE A 363 37.77 13.06 19.46
C PHE A 363 38.78 12.02 18.97
N SER A 364 38.28 10.91 18.43
CA SER A 364 39.13 9.80 17.98
C SER A 364 39.10 9.73 16.48
N GLU A 365 40.28 9.78 15.89
CA GLU A 365 40.51 9.80 14.46
C GLU A 365 41.28 8.54 14.07
N TYR A 366 40.64 7.70 13.27
CA TYR A 366 41.27 6.54 12.64
C TYR A 366 41.63 6.91 11.20
N ARG A 367 42.92 6.80 10.87
CA ARG A 367 43.42 6.81 9.50
C ARG A 367 44.11 5.47 9.23
N SER A 368 43.77 4.83 8.12
CA SER A 368 44.45 3.59 7.70
C SER A 368 45.92 3.85 7.38
N LYS A 369 46.80 2.90 7.76
CA LYS A 369 48.22 2.93 7.37
C LYS A 369 48.40 2.84 5.84
N ALA A 370 47.52 2.09 5.18
CA ALA A 370 47.46 2.05 3.72
C ALA A 370 46.91 3.38 3.17
N SER A 371 47.61 3.92 2.19
CA SER A 371 47.22 5.12 1.44
C SER A 371 47.42 4.89 -0.06
N LEU A 372 46.64 5.61 -0.87
CA LEU A 372 46.65 5.51 -2.33
C LEU A 372 46.46 6.92 -2.90
N PHE A 373 47.38 7.36 -3.76
CA PHE A 373 47.56 8.76 -4.21
C PHE A 373 47.64 9.78 -3.05
N GLY A 374 48.34 9.45 -1.97
CA GLY A 374 48.51 10.33 -0.80
C GLY A 374 47.28 10.47 0.11
N LEU A 375 46.16 9.82 -0.22
CA LEU A 375 44.97 9.76 0.63
C LEU A 375 44.88 8.42 1.36
N PRO A 376 44.53 8.38 2.66
CA PRO A 376 44.30 7.12 3.37
C PRO A 376 43.13 6.35 2.75
N LEU A 377 43.22 5.02 2.68
CA LEU A 377 42.11 4.18 2.20
C LEU A 377 40.85 4.35 3.06
N LEU A 378 41.00 4.46 4.38
CA LEU A 378 39.91 4.67 5.32
C LEU A 378 40.28 5.79 6.31
N HIS A 379 39.42 6.81 6.39
CA HIS A 379 39.50 7.89 7.36
C HIS A 379 38.16 8.01 8.10
N VAL A 380 38.15 7.69 9.39
CA VAL A 380 36.96 7.79 10.24
C VAL A 380 37.23 8.71 11.42
N GLN A 381 36.38 9.71 11.60
CA GLN A 381 36.37 10.57 12.79
C GLN A 381 35.16 10.20 13.67
N PHE A 382 35.38 10.07 14.98
CA PHE A 382 34.34 9.80 15.97
C PHE A 382 34.34 10.87 17.07
N GLY A 383 33.17 11.14 17.65
CA GLY A 383 32.99 12.20 18.64
C GLY A 383 32.81 13.57 17.99
N VAL A 384 33.11 14.65 18.70
CA VAL A 384 33.03 16.01 18.15
C VAL A 384 34.43 16.56 17.87
N PRO A 385 34.72 17.00 16.63
CA PRO A 385 36.03 17.54 16.26
C PRO A 385 36.46 18.75 17.11
N PRO A 386 37.75 18.89 17.43
CA PRO A 386 38.31 20.09 18.04
C PRO A 386 38.28 21.27 17.05
N ARG A 387 38.46 22.50 17.57
CA ARG A 387 38.48 23.72 16.76
C ARG A 387 39.56 23.64 15.68
N GLY A 388 39.20 23.93 14.44
CA GLY A 388 40.10 23.90 13.29
C GLY A 388 40.38 22.49 12.71
N ALA A 389 39.81 21.42 13.28
CA ALA A 389 39.98 20.08 12.71
C ALA A 389 39.42 20.01 11.28
N GLY A 390 40.24 19.46 10.37
CA GLY A 390 39.86 19.26 8.98
C GLY A 390 38.76 18.21 8.79
N PRO A 391 38.10 18.19 7.62
CA PRO A 391 37.15 17.13 7.28
C PRO A 391 37.83 15.75 7.33
N ALA A 392 37.04 14.71 7.61
CA ALA A 392 37.50 13.34 7.35
C ALA A 392 37.78 13.21 5.85
N CYS A 393 39.00 12.88 5.45
CA CYS A 393 39.44 12.89 4.05
C CYS A 393 40.22 11.61 3.70
N GLY A 394 39.77 10.87 2.68
CA GLY A 394 40.34 9.59 2.28
C GLY A 394 39.62 8.98 1.06
N TRP A 395 39.88 7.71 0.75
CA TRP A 395 39.08 6.99 -0.24
C TRP A 395 37.68 6.67 0.29
N ILE A 396 37.63 6.17 1.52
CA ILE A 396 36.41 6.01 2.33
C ILE A 396 36.51 6.98 3.50
N ALA A 397 35.63 7.97 3.55
CA ALA A 397 35.61 9.01 4.58
C ALA A 397 34.30 8.97 5.38
N ILE A 398 34.42 8.92 6.71
CA ILE A 398 33.27 8.97 7.63
C ILE A 398 33.53 10.05 8.68
N GLY A 399 32.67 11.07 8.72
CA GLY A 399 32.90 12.27 9.52
C GLY A 399 31.67 12.71 10.32
N PRO A 400 31.83 13.16 11.58
CA PRO A 400 30.73 13.60 12.45
C PRO A 400 30.23 15.01 12.10
N ALA A 401 30.96 15.73 11.24
CA ALA A 401 30.61 17.07 10.76
C ALA A 401 30.79 17.19 9.24
N ARG A 402 31.99 16.85 8.73
CA ARG A 402 32.35 16.91 7.30
C ARG A 402 33.12 15.68 6.87
N ALA A 403 32.79 15.12 5.71
CA ALA A 403 33.50 14.00 5.09
C ALA A 403 33.75 14.25 3.59
N VAL A 404 34.96 14.00 3.11
CA VAL A 404 35.37 14.11 1.71
C VAL A 404 36.02 12.78 1.31
N GLY A 405 35.29 11.97 0.55
CA GLY A 405 35.71 10.65 0.12
C GLY A 405 35.95 10.62 -1.37
N VAL A 406 36.98 9.93 -1.85
CA VAL A 406 37.11 9.66 -3.30
C VAL A 406 36.00 8.72 -3.75
N LEU A 407 35.90 7.55 -3.11
CA LEU A 407 34.91 6.52 -3.44
C LEU A 407 33.62 6.68 -2.62
N TYR A 408 33.75 6.90 -1.31
CA TYR A 408 32.61 6.93 -0.39
C TYR A 408 32.76 7.99 0.70
N ALA A 409 31.72 8.79 0.93
CA ALA A 409 31.68 9.82 1.96
C ALA A 409 30.37 9.78 2.77
N MET A 410 30.48 9.63 4.09
CA MET A 410 29.33 9.70 5.01
C MET A 410 29.52 10.75 6.10
N GLY A 411 28.55 11.65 6.24
CA GLY A 411 28.53 12.66 7.30
C GLY A 411 27.42 13.70 7.09
N PRO A 412 27.13 14.58 8.06
CA PRO A 412 26.07 15.60 7.91
C PRO A 412 26.28 16.50 6.69
N THR A 413 27.53 16.82 6.38
CA THR A 413 27.95 17.34 5.07
C THR A 413 28.96 16.38 4.47
N SER A 414 28.73 15.89 3.25
CA SER A 414 29.61 14.92 2.60
C SER A 414 29.80 15.19 1.11
N CYS A 415 30.94 14.76 0.56
CA CYS A 415 31.28 14.87 -0.86
C CYS A 415 32.09 13.65 -1.31
N GLY A 416 31.72 13.00 -2.42
CA GLY A 416 32.45 11.86 -3.00
C GLY A 416 31.69 11.11 -4.08
N VAL A 417 32.27 10.10 -4.74
CA VAL A 417 31.57 9.33 -5.79
C VAL A 417 30.24 8.76 -5.27
N ILE A 418 30.23 8.11 -4.11
CA ILE A 418 29.03 7.80 -3.33
C ILE A 418 28.99 8.70 -2.10
N SER A 419 27.97 9.56 -1.99
CA SER A 419 27.85 10.53 -0.90
C SER A 419 26.54 10.36 -0.14
N VAL A 420 26.61 10.20 1.18
CA VAL A 420 25.45 10.05 2.07
C VAL A 420 25.53 11.12 3.17
N GLY A 421 24.49 11.93 3.32
CA GLY A 421 24.51 13.03 4.28
C GLY A 421 23.21 13.82 4.39
N ALA A 422 23.17 14.86 5.24
CA ALA A 422 22.05 15.80 5.24
C ALA A 422 22.17 16.76 4.04
N ILE A 423 23.40 17.19 3.75
CA ILE A 423 23.82 17.85 2.51
C ILE A 423 24.90 16.97 1.87
N SER A 424 24.62 16.37 0.72
CA SER A 424 25.51 15.43 0.02
C SER A 424 25.78 15.87 -1.43
N VAL A 425 26.99 15.63 -1.92
CA VAL A 425 27.40 15.95 -3.30
C VAL A 425 28.20 14.78 -3.87
N GLY A 426 27.82 14.26 -5.04
CA GLY A 426 28.52 13.10 -5.59
C GLY A 426 28.11 12.64 -6.98
N VAL A 427 28.59 11.46 -7.39
CA VAL A 427 28.05 10.79 -8.59
C VAL A 427 26.70 10.16 -8.23
N VAL A 428 26.66 9.42 -7.12
CA VAL A 428 25.44 8.93 -6.47
C VAL A 428 25.32 9.62 -5.11
N SER A 429 24.28 10.43 -4.92
CA SER A 429 24.15 11.32 -3.76
C SER A 429 22.82 11.16 -3.05
N ILE A 430 22.85 10.76 -1.77
CA ILE A 430 21.67 10.46 -0.95
C ILE A 430 21.60 11.42 0.22
N GLY A 431 20.46 12.08 0.45
CA GLY A 431 20.34 13.01 1.57
C GLY A 431 19.01 13.71 1.81
N SER A 432 19.03 14.79 2.59
CA SER A 432 17.90 15.73 2.68
C SER A 432 17.97 16.78 1.58
N VAL A 433 19.19 17.22 1.27
CA VAL A 433 19.57 18.01 0.10
C VAL A 433 20.70 17.25 -0.58
N SER A 434 20.56 16.85 -1.84
CA SER A 434 21.63 16.17 -2.55
C SER A 434 21.82 16.70 -3.97
N VAL A 435 23.08 16.68 -4.44
CA VAL A 435 23.47 17.09 -5.78
C VAL A 435 24.32 15.98 -6.42
N GLY A 436 24.02 15.54 -7.64
CA GLY A 436 24.87 14.55 -8.30
C GLY A 436 24.45 14.14 -9.71
N ILE A 437 25.01 13.05 -10.24
CA ILE A 437 24.50 12.45 -11.48
C ILE A 437 23.19 11.71 -11.17
N VAL A 438 23.20 10.89 -10.11
CA VAL A 438 22.01 10.23 -9.54
C VAL A 438 21.79 10.79 -8.14
N SER A 439 20.69 11.51 -7.94
CA SER A 439 20.39 12.26 -6.71
C SER A 439 19.09 11.74 -6.08
N LEU A 440 19.16 11.29 -4.83
CA LEU A 440 18.02 10.79 -4.04
C LEU A 440 17.89 11.63 -2.76
N ALA A 441 16.91 12.54 -2.69
CA ALA A 441 16.76 13.42 -1.53
C ALA A 441 15.38 14.07 -1.40
N THR A 442 15.09 14.73 -0.26
CA THR A 442 13.92 15.63 -0.16
C THR A 442 14.02 16.75 -1.20
N ILE A 443 15.21 17.32 -1.38
CA ILE A 443 15.57 18.25 -2.44
C ILE A 443 16.72 17.61 -3.24
N ALA A 444 16.40 17.10 -4.42
CA ALA A 444 17.29 16.37 -5.30
C ALA A 444 17.62 17.21 -6.54
N VAL A 445 18.91 17.30 -6.88
CA VAL A 445 19.39 18.00 -8.08
C VAL A 445 20.38 17.09 -8.82
N GLY A 446 20.14 16.79 -10.09
CA GLY A 446 21.09 15.97 -10.84
C GLY A 446 20.73 15.66 -12.28
N TRP A 447 21.47 14.75 -12.91
CA TRP A 447 21.03 14.22 -14.21
C TRP A 447 19.73 13.44 -14.03
N PHE A 448 19.73 12.51 -13.07
CA PHE A 448 18.57 11.76 -12.62
C PHE A 448 18.27 12.11 -11.16
N ALA A 449 17.19 12.87 -10.93
CA ALA A 449 16.80 13.34 -9.61
C ALA A 449 15.52 12.64 -9.12
N LEU A 450 15.54 12.11 -7.90
CA LEU A 450 14.42 11.44 -7.24
C LEU A 450 14.15 12.07 -5.87
N GLY A 451 12.97 12.65 -5.64
CA GLY A 451 12.74 13.40 -4.41
C GLY A 451 11.37 14.03 -4.15
N GLY A 452 11.30 14.87 -3.12
CA GLY A 452 10.12 15.72 -2.86
C GLY A 452 10.08 16.92 -3.81
N ILE A 453 11.23 17.55 -4.00
CA ILE A 453 11.56 18.55 -5.03
C ILE A 453 12.71 17.95 -5.82
N ALA A 454 12.48 17.59 -7.08
CA ALA A 454 13.47 16.97 -7.97
C ALA A 454 13.73 17.88 -9.19
N LEU A 455 15.00 18.20 -9.44
CA LEU A 455 15.44 19.06 -10.55
C LEU A 455 16.49 18.32 -11.39
N GLY A 456 16.31 18.18 -12.70
CA GLY A 456 17.30 17.49 -13.52
C GLY A 456 17.07 17.42 -15.02
N ASP A 457 17.69 16.44 -15.68
CA ASP A 457 17.37 16.02 -17.04
C ASP A 457 16.22 14.99 -17.04
N TYR A 458 16.27 14.08 -16.07
CA TYR A 458 15.18 13.21 -15.66
C TYR A 458 14.81 13.49 -14.19
N ALA A 459 13.54 13.78 -13.92
CA ALA A 459 13.07 14.10 -12.57
C ALA A 459 11.88 13.23 -12.16
N LEU A 460 11.95 12.64 -10.97
CA LEU A 460 10.93 11.81 -10.35
C LEU A 460 10.60 12.37 -8.97
N GLY A 461 9.36 12.76 -8.71
CA GLY A 461 9.07 13.31 -7.39
C GLY A 461 7.71 13.91 -7.14
N GLY A 462 7.62 14.65 -6.04
CA GLY A 462 6.40 15.37 -5.73
C GLY A 462 6.24 16.60 -6.64
N PHE A 463 7.20 17.51 -6.57
CA PHE A 463 7.49 18.47 -7.62
C PHE A 463 8.70 17.96 -8.42
N ALA A 464 8.52 17.77 -9.72
CA ALA A 464 9.56 17.31 -10.64
C ALA A 464 9.70 18.33 -11.77
N ALA A 465 10.88 18.96 -11.89
CA ALA A 465 11.23 19.81 -13.02
C ALA A 465 12.39 19.18 -13.80
N ALA A 466 12.19 18.91 -15.09
CA ALA A 466 13.14 18.22 -15.94
C ALA A 466 13.40 18.95 -17.26
N TRP A 467 14.47 18.58 -17.96
CA TRP A 467 14.60 18.89 -19.38
C TRP A 467 13.93 17.80 -20.22
N SER A 468 14.51 16.59 -20.28
CA SER A 468 13.99 15.46 -21.07
C SER A 468 12.68 14.90 -20.51
N ALA A 469 12.63 14.38 -19.28
CA ALA A 469 11.37 13.84 -18.73
C ALA A 469 11.14 14.03 -17.23
N ALA A 470 9.93 14.50 -16.87
CA ALA A 470 9.46 14.65 -15.49
C ALA A 470 8.27 13.72 -15.19
N ALA A 471 8.30 13.01 -14.07
CA ALA A 471 7.16 12.25 -13.57
C ALA A 471 6.89 12.58 -12.10
N GLY A 472 5.63 12.88 -11.77
CA GLY A 472 5.28 13.31 -10.42
C GLY A 472 3.87 13.84 -10.25
N GLY A 473 3.59 14.38 -9.07
CA GLY A 473 2.29 15.00 -8.80
C GLY A 473 2.15 16.42 -9.36
N LEU A 474 3.24 17.19 -9.40
CA LEU A 474 3.43 18.37 -10.24
C LEU A 474 4.71 18.19 -11.07
N ALA A 475 4.55 17.83 -12.34
CA ALA A 475 5.62 17.51 -13.28
C ALA A 475 5.72 18.58 -14.37
N VAL A 476 6.91 19.18 -14.54
CA VAL A 476 7.21 20.18 -15.57
C VAL A 476 8.43 19.70 -16.35
N ALA A 477 8.32 19.54 -17.65
CA ALA A 477 9.44 19.17 -18.51
C ALA A 477 9.43 19.98 -19.81
N HIS A 478 10.55 19.96 -20.54
CA HIS A 478 10.58 20.48 -21.91
C HIS A 478 9.90 19.49 -22.86
N GLU A 479 10.35 18.22 -22.86
CA GLU A 479 9.85 17.21 -23.81
C GLU A 479 8.68 16.40 -23.26
N ILE A 480 8.85 15.65 -22.16
CA ILE A 480 7.87 14.66 -21.69
C ILE A 480 7.51 14.85 -20.21
N ALA A 481 6.23 15.01 -19.89
CA ALA A 481 5.74 15.08 -18.50
C ALA A 481 4.60 14.09 -18.24
N GLY A 482 4.64 13.43 -17.08
CA GLY A 482 3.65 12.43 -16.68
C GLY A 482 3.23 12.54 -15.21
N GLY A 483 1.99 12.15 -14.94
CA GLY A 483 1.44 12.02 -13.61
C GLY A 483 0.32 13.02 -13.35
N GLY A 484 0.36 13.66 -12.18
CA GLY A 484 -0.78 14.40 -11.64
C GLY A 484 -1.17 15.65 -12.41
N PHE A 485 -0.35 16.69 -12.30
CA PHE A 485 -0.38 17.88 -13.13
C PHE A 485 0.90 17.90 -13.96
N ALA A 486 0.77 17.61 -15.26
CA ALA A 486 1.89 17.54 -16.20
C ALA A 486 1.91 18.75 -17.14
N ILE A 487 3.10 19.33 -17.36
CA ILE A 487 3.34 20.43 -18.31
C ILE A 487 4.60 20.09 -19.12
N ALA A 488 4.44 19.81 -20.42
CA ALA A 488 5.53 19.57 -21.38
C ALA A 488 4.98 19.63 -22.81
N ALA A 489 5.83 19.43 -23.83
CA ALA A 489 5.39 19.20 -25.20
C ALA A 489 4.49 17.93 -25.30
N HIS A 490 4.88 16.86 -24.60
CA HIS A 490 4.12 15.62 -24.43
C HIS A 490 3.71 15.46 -22.96
N ALA A 491 2.51 15.95 -22.62
CA ALA A 491 2.00 15.98 -21.25
C ALA A 491 0.81 15.03 -21.07
N ASN A 492 0.99 13.94 -20.31
CA ASN A 492 -0.03 12.90 -20.08
C ASN A 492 -0.67 12.32 -21.36
N ASP A 493 0.03 12.37 -22.49
CA ASP A 493 -0.42 11.83 -23.76
C ASP A 493 0.07 10.39 -24.00
N VAL A 494 -0.23 9.82 -25.16
CA VAL A 494 0.17 8.44 -25.52
C VAL A 494 1.70 8.33 -25.58
N VAL A 495 2.40 9.35 -26.07
CA VAL A 495 3.87 9.39 -26.18
C VAL A 495 4.52 9.34 -24.79
N ALA A 496 4.04 10.17 -23.86
CA ALA A 496 4.45 10.13 -22.46
C ALA A 496 4.16 8.76 -21.82
N GLY A 497 2.94 8.22 -22.04
CA GLY A 497 2.54 6.92 -21.52
C GLY A 497 3.38 5.75 -22.05
N GLU A 498 3.81 5.79 -23.32
CA GLU A 498 4.77 4.81 -23.87
C GLU A 498 6.18 4.99 -23.32
N PHE A 499 6.66 6.24 -23.22
CA PHE A 499 7.97 6.54 -22.64
C PHE A 499 8.12 5.97 -21.23
N PHE A 500 7.19 6.31 -20.31
CA PHE A 500 7.28 5.88 -18.92
C PHE A 500 7.16 4.35 -18.75
N ARG A 501 6.35 3.68 -19.59
CA ARG A 501 6.25 2.20 -19.63
C ARG A 501 7.52 1.57 -20.17
N ARG A 502 8.08 2.09 -21.28
CA ARG A 502 9.30 1.57 -21.92
C ARG A 502 10.51 1.63 -21.00
N TYR A 503 10.69 2.74 -20.30
CA TYR A 503 11.79 2.94 -19.34
C TYR A 503 11.46 2.48 -17.91
N ARG A 504 10.28 1.90 -17.69
CA ARG A 504 9.80 1.37 -16.40
C ARG A 504 10.02 2.32 -15.22
N PHE A 505 9.62 3.58 -15.37
CA PHE A 505 9.83 4.62 -14.36
C PHE A 505 9.25 4.25 -12.98
N ASP A 506 8.17 3.48 -12.93
CA ASP A 506 7.58 2.97 -11.68
C ASP A 506 8.54 2.02 -10.92
N GLN A 507 9.30 1.19 -11.64
CA GLN A 507 10.29 0.30 -11.02
C GLN A 507 11.48 1.09 -10.49
N LEU A 508 11.93 2.13 -11.21
CA LEU A 508 12.98 3.04 -10.78
C LEU A 508 12.57 3.83 -9.52
N LEU A 509 11.34 4.33 -9.47
CA LEU A 509 10.79 5.04 -8.32
C LEU A 509 10.75 4.14 -7.07
N ASN A 510 10.20 2.93 -7.21
CA ASN A 510 10.11 1.96 -6.11
C ASN A 510 11.50 1.52 -5.61
N LEU A 511 12.45 1.28 -6.52
CA LEU A 511 13.83 0.92 -6.17
C LEU A 511 14.54 2.07 -5.45
N GLY A 512 14.35 3.32 -5.89
CA GLY A 512 14.89 4.51 -5.23
C GLY A 512 14.34 4.72 -3.83
N LEU A 513 13.03 4.58 -3.64
CA LEU A 513 12.39 4.63 -2.31
C LEU A 513 12.91 3.52 -1.39
N ALA A 514 13.02 2.28 -1.88
CA ALA A 514 13.60 1.17 -1.13
C ALA A 514 15.06 1.45 -0.74
N ALA A 515 15.87 2.02 -1.64
CA ALA A 515 17.25 2.40 -1.36
C ALA A 515 17.36 3.48 -0.28
N ILE A 516 16.50 4.51 -0.30
CA ILE A 516 16.45 5.55 0.75
C ILE A 516 16.13 4.92 2.12
N VAL A 517 15.11 4.06 2.18
CA VAL A 517 14.70 3.38 3.43
C VAL A 517 15.80 2.45 3.95
N LEU A 518 16.45 1.68 3.07
CA LEU A 518 17.53 0.76 3.43
C LEU A 518 18.77 1.51 3.92
N LEU A 519 19.21 2.54 3.19
CA LEU A 519 20.50 3.22 3.42
C LEU A 519 20.43 4.33 4.48
N MET A 520 19.27 4.96 4.69
CA MET A 520 19.11 5.97 5.75
C MET A 520 18.34 5.43 6.97
N GLY A 521 17.27 4.66 6.75
CA GLY A 521 16.42 4.15 7.82
C GLY A 521 17.09 3.11 8.70
N VAL A 522 17.68 2.07 8.09
CA VAL A 522 18.28 0.94 8.85
C VAL A 522 19.46 1.40 9.72
N PRO A 523 20.45 2.17 9.23
CA PRO A 523 21.56 2.65 10.08
C PRO A 523 21.10 3.61 11.18
N GLY A 524 20.13 4.49 10.90
CA GLY A 524 19.57 5.40 11.90
C GLY A 524 18.85 4.65 13.04
N ILE A 525 18.02 3.67 12.70
CA ILE A 525 17.32 2.83 13.68
C ILE A 525 18.31 1.98 14.50
N ALA A 526 19.33 1.41 13.85
CA ALA A 526 20.39 0.67 14.53
C ALA A 526 21.16 1.57 15.53
N TYR A 527 21.54 2.78 15.10
CA TYR A 527 22.23 3.76 15.92
C TYR A 527 21.41 4.16 17.16
N VAL A 528 20.12 4.51 17.00
CA VAL A 528 19.19 4.79 18.12
C VAL A 528 19.12 3.60 19.09
N ARG A 529 18.96 2.37 18.57
CA ARG A 529 18.92 1.16 19.41
C ARG A 529 20.22 0.96 20.19
N THR A 530 21.38 1.23 19.59
CA THR A 530 22.67 1.16 20.31
C THR A 530 22.84 2.26 21.35
N LEU A 531 22.35 3.48 21.10
CA LEU A 531 22.38 4.57 22.09
C LEU A 531 21.48 4.28 23.29
N ARG A 532 20.26 3.78 23.06
CA ARG A 532 19.34 3.40 24.16
C ARG A 532 19.88 2.29 25.04
N LYS A 533 20.55 1.29 24.46
CA LYS A 533 21.23 0.21 25.22
C LYS A 533 22.43 0.67 26.04
N ARG A 534 22.95 1.89 25.81
CA ARG A 534 24.12 2.45 26.52
C ARG A 534 23.76 3.42 27.64
N ARG A 535 22.48 3.79 27.81
CA ARG A 535 22.10 4.57 29.00
C ARG A 535 21.94 3.64 30.19
N PRO A 536 22.54 3.94 31.36
CA PRO A 536 22.08 3.35 32.60
C PRO A 536 20.61 3.72 32.83
N SER A 537 19.85 2.81 33.41
CA SER A 537 18.46 3.04 33.81
C SER A 537 18.42 3.98 35.01
N ASN A 538 18.05 5.24 34.76
CA ASN A 538 17.53 6.18 35.76
C ASN A 538 15.99 6.23 35.64
#